data_AF-A0A151E7D8-F1
#
_entry.id   AF-A0A151E7D8-F1
#
_cell.length_a   1.000
_cell.length_b   1.000
_cell.length_c   1.000
_cell.angle_alpha   90.00
_cell.angle_beta   90.00
_cell.angle_gamma   90.00
#
_symmetry.space_group_name_H-M   'P 1'
#
loop_
_entity.id
_entity.type
_entity.pdbx_description
1 polymer ?
#
loop_
_entity_poly.entity_id
_entity_poly.type
_entity_poly.pdbx_seq_one_letter_code
_entity_poly.pdbx_strand_id
1 'polypeptide(L)'
;MNELLTRCEKRFRFSKRELFQLIITVLVAAFVLSFRNWGVGEEFSFDEGLTNLLLTAIIVFIFLIIHFSVQKIVALKMGYKSEYRYWINGFLISLIVVFLTEGHFPLFFTGSLWHEVIPKLRVGVFRGGAKHKDIGIIAFSGPLINILLVGLLAPIYLATESSFLHSIIFVNLLIAIFSLLPLPTFEKLRQFKGGTTGLYLFIASRWVFVLVFVTTLAYTVLILLANVFSYIIALAIGIITTVVYYFVYESK
;
A
#
# COMPACT_ATOMS: atom_id res chain seq x y z
N MET A 1 -1.84 5.32 -27.20
CA MET A 1 -2.77 5.75 -26.13
C MET A 1 -4.14 5.09 -26.28
N ASN A 2 -4.73 5.10 -27.48
CA ASN A 2 -6.07 4.52 -27.76
C ASN A 2 -6.22 3.05 -27.33
N GLU A 3 -5.19 2.22 -27.50
CA GLU A 3 -5.27 0.81 -27.11
C GLU A 3 -5.45 0.59 -25.60
N LEU A 4 -4.75 1.37 -24.76
CA LEU A 4 -4.87 1.26 -23.30
C LEU A 4 -6.27 1.66 -22.85
N LEU A 5 -6.80 2.75 -23.40
CA LEU A 5 -8.16 3.21 -23.11
C LEU A 5 -9.18 2.12 -23.45
N THR A 6 -9.09 1.53 -24.65
CA THR A 6 -9.97 0.41 -25.04
C THR A 6 -9.82 -0.80 -24.13
N ARG A 7 -8.60 -1.11 -23.66
CA ARG A 7 -8.37 -2.20 -22.68
C ARG A 7 -9.03 -1.88 -21.34
N CYS A 8 -8.91 -0.65 -20.85
CA CYS A 8 -9.53 -0.19 -19.63
C CYS A 8 -11.06 -0.23 -19.73
N GLU A 9 -11.66 0.34 -20.77
CA GLU A 9 -13.11 0.32 -20.99
C GLU A 9 -13.70 -1.10 -20.98
N LYS A 10 -12.99 -2.05 -21.61
CA LYS A 10 -13.46 -3.43 -21.74
C LYS A 10 -13.18 -4.29 -20.50
N ARG A 11 -12.11 -4.02 -19.75
CA ARG A 11 -11.58 -4.98 -18.75
C ARG A 11 -11.34 -4.40 -17.36
N PHE A 12 -11.27 -3.09 -17.19
CA PHE A 12 -11.13 -2.48 -15.88
C PHE A 12 -12.47 -2.53 -15.14
N ARG A 13 -12.59 -3.49 -14.22
CA ARG A 13 -13.77 -3.64 -13.34
C ARG A 13 -13.33 -4.19 -11.99
N PHE A 14 -13.99 -3.74 -10.93
CA PHE A 14 -13.99 -4.43 -9.64
C PHE A 14 -15.20 -5.35 -9.60
N SER A 15 -14.95 -6.64 -9.37
CA SER A 15 -16.03 -7.58 -9.10
C SER A 15 -16.71 -7.25 -7.77
N LYS A 16 -17.99 -7.64 -7.61
CA LYS A 16 -18.72 -7.48 -6.35
C LYS A 16 -17.98 -8.13 -5.16
N ARG A 17 -17.31 -9.27 -5.42
CA ARG A 17 -16.49 -9.97 -4.44
C ARG A 17 -15.27 -9.14 -4.03
N GLU A 18 -14.55 -8.56 -4.99
CA GLU A 18 -13.41 -7.69 -4.69
C GLU A 18 -13.83 -6.47 -3.86
N LEU A 19 -14.94 -5.83 -4.23
CA LEU A 19 -15.44 -4.66 -3.51
C LEU A 19 -15.83 -5.02 -2.08
N PHE A 20 -16.52 -6.15 -1.88
CA PHE A 20 -16.85 -6.64 -0.55
C PHE A 20 -15.61 -6.91 0.31
N GLN A 21 -14.59 -7.54 -0.26
CA GLN A 21 -13.32 -7.78 0.42
C GLN A 21 -12.57 -6.49 0.74
N LEU A 22 -12.62 -5.50 -0.16
CA LEU A 22 -12.04 -4.19 0.04
C LEU A 22 -12.73 -3.45 1.19
N ILE A 23 -14.06 -3.51 1.26
CA ILE A 23 -14.83 -2.92 2.37
C ILE A 23 -14.42 -3.53 3.71
N ILE A 24 -14.28 -4.86 3.80
CA ILE A 24 -13.79 -5.51 5.04
C ILE A 24 -12.40 -4.98 5.41
N THR A 25 -11.52 -4.85 4.43
CA THR A 25 -10.15 -4.34 4.63
C THR A 25 -10.18 -2.92 5.19
N VAL A 26 -11.03 -2.08 4.60
CA VAL A 26 -11.22 -0.68 5.02
C VAL A 26 -11.73 -0.62 6.45
N LEU A 27 -12.74 -1.41 6.81
CA LEU A 27 -13.30 -1.40 8.16
C LEU A 27 -12.27 -1.83 9.21
N VAL A 28 -11.52 -2.90 8.94
CA VAL A 28 -10.45 -3.37 9.85
C VAL A 28 -9.33 -2.33 9.96
N ALA A 29 -8.85 -1.81 8.83
CA ALA A 29 -7.79 -0.81 8.82
C ALA A 29 -8.23 0.49 9.52
N ALA A 30 -9.45 0.96 9.26
CA ALA A 30 -10.01 2.14 9.91
C ALA A 30 -10.14 1.96 11.42
N PHE A 31 -10.58 0.79 11.86
CA PHE A 31 -10.64 0.46 13.29
C PHE A 31 -9.25 0.47 13.93
N VAL A 32 -8.27 -0.19 13.31
CA VAL A 32 -6.89 -0.22 13.82
C VAL A 32 -6.28 1.18 13.89
N LEU A 33 -6.49 1.99 12.85
CA LEU A 33 -5.95 3.34 12.76
C LEU A 33 -6.65 4.33 13.69
N SER A 34 -7.95 4.16 13.95
CA SER A 34 -8.71 5.04 14.84
C SER A 34 -8.69 4.61 16.30
N PHE A 35 -8.25 3.38 16.61
CA PHE A 35 -8.39 2.75 17.93
C PHE A 35 -7.96 3.62 19.11
N ARG A 36 -6.82 4.32 18.98
CA ARG A 36 -6.32 5.19 20.05
C ARG A 36 -7.24 6.37 20.35
N ASN A 37 -7.95 6.87 19.35
CA ASN A 37 -8.86 8.02 19.46
C ASN A 37 -10.22 7.66 20.09
N TRP A 38 -10.35 6.47 20.69
CA TRP A 38 -11.52 6.07 21.48
C TRP A 38 -11.35 6.39 22.97
N GLY A 39 -10.23 7.03 23.36
CA GLY A 39 -9.91 7.35 24.76
C GLY A 39 -9.14 6.23 25.47
N VAL A 40 -8.31 5.47 24.76
CA VAL A 40 -7.47 4.43 25.39
C VAL A 40 -6.41 5.12 26.26
N GLY A 41 -6.54 4.98 27.58
CA GLY A 41 -5.68 5.64 28.57
C GLY A 41 -6.26 6.93 29.17
N GLU A 42 -7.40 7.41 28.68
CA GLU A 42 -8.16 8.55 29.18
C GLU A 42 -9.64 8.15 29.38
N GLU A 43 -10.57 9.11 29.51
CA GLU A 43 -12.00 8.79 29.59
C GLU A 43 -12.51 8.28 28.23
N PHE A 44 -13.11 7.09 28.25
CA PHE A 44 -13.68 6.47 27.04
C PHE A 44 -14.86 7.28 26.51
N SER A 45 -14.78 7.70 25.24
CA SER A 45 -15.85 8.44 24.54
C SER A 45 -16.28 7.68 23.29
N PHE A 46 -17.49 7.11 23.33
CA PHE A 46 -18.06 6.36 22.22
C PHE A 46 -18.31 7.22 20.98
N ASP A 47 -18.81 8.45 21.18
CA ASP A 47 -19.18 9.35 20.08
C ASP A 47 -17.96 9.83 19.28
N GLU A 48 -16.87 10.15 19.99
CA GLU A 48 -15.60 10.52 19.37
C GLU A 48 -14.97 9.33 18.63
N GLY A 49 -14.94 8.15 19.26
CA GLY A 49 -14.43 6.93 18.66
C GLY A 49 -15.17 6.58 17.36
N LEU A 50 -16.49 6.67 17.35
CA LEU A 50 -17.33 6.38 16.19
C LEU A 50 -17.10 7.40 15.05
N THR A 51 -17.01 8.68 15.38
CA THR A 51 -16.75 9.74 14.38
C THR A 51 -15.37 9.56 13.74
N ASN A 52 -14.35 9.28 14.55
CA ASN A 52 -13.00 9.00 14.06
C ASN A 52 -12.94 7.72 13.21
N LEU A 53 -13.67 6.68 13.59
CA LEU A 53 -13.79 5.45 12.80
C LEU A 53 -14.40 5.74 11.42
N LEU A 54 -15.51 6.48 11.36
CA LEU A 54 -16.20 6.79 10.10
C LEU A 54 -15.34 7.65 9.18
N LEU A 55 -14.71 8.71 9.72
CA LEU A 55 -13.81 9.57 8.95
C LEU A 55 -12.61 8.77 8.40
N THR A 56 -11.97 7.97 9.26
CA THR A 56 -10.82 7.14 8.85
C THR A 56 -11.24 6.09 7.82
N ALA A 57 -12.43 5.49 7.95
CA ALA A 57 -12.96 4.53 6.98
C ALA A 57 -13.16 5.16 5.60
N ILE A 58 -13.70 6.37 5.52
CA ILE A 58 -13.86 7.10 4.26
C ILE A 58 -12.49 7.39 3.63
N ILE A 59 -11.54 7.90 4.42
CA ILE A 59 -10.17 8.19 3.95
C ILE A 59 -9.50 6.93 3.43
N VAL A 60 -9.45 5.86 4.23
CA VAL A 60 -8.85 4.56 3.85
C VAL A 60 -9.52 3.99 2.61
N PHE A 61 -10.85 4.06 2.50
CA PHE A 61 -11.59 3.60 1.32
C PHE A 61 -11.12 4.32 0.04
N ILE A 62 -11.06 5.65 0.09
CA ILE A 62 -10.65 6.48 -1.06
C ILE A 62 -9.20 6.18 -1.46
N PHE A 63 -8.27 6.09 -0.52
CA PHE A 63 -6.87 5.85 -0.87
C PHE A 63 -6.61 4.41 -1.31
N LEU A 64 -7.24 3.40 -0.70
CA LEU A 64 -7.10 2.02 -1.15
C LEU A 64 -7.74 1.80 -2.53
N ILE A 65 -8.90 2.41 -2.82
CA ILE A 65 -9.51 2.26 -4.14
C ILE A 65 -8.62 2.89 -5.22
N ILE A 66 -8.02 4.05 -4.97
CA ILE A 66 -7.05 4.68 -5.89
C ILE A 66 -5.81 3.80 -6.04
N HIS A 67 -5.22 3.35 -4.92
CA HIS A 67 -4.04 2.49 -4.88
C HIS A 67 -4.22 1.24 -5.76
N PHE A 68 -5.30 0.47 -5.54
CA PHE A 68 -5.57 -0.73 -6.31
C PHE A 68 -6.03 -0.45 -7.73
N SER A 69 -6.71 0.67 -7.99
CA SER A 69 -7.10 1.06 -9.34
C SER A 69 -5.87 1.32 -10.21
N VAL A 70 -4.88 2.06 -9.71
CA VAL A 70 -3.63 2.33 -10.43
C VAL A 70 -2.89 1.02 -10.71
N GLN A 71 -2.74 0.14 -9.71
CA GLN A 71 -2.13 -1.17 -9.93
C GLN A 71 -2.87 -2.00 -10.98
N LYS A 72 -4.20 -2.02 -10.97
CA LYS A 72 -5.01 -2.74 -11.98
C LYS A 72 -4.84 -2.13 -13.38
N ILE A 73 -4.75 -0.80 -13.50
CA ILE A 73 -4.49 -0.13 -14.79
C ILE A 73 -3.10 -0.50 -15.33
N VAL A 74 -2.07 -0.44 -14.49
CA VAL A 74 -0.70 -0.85 -14.86
C VAL A 74 -0.66 -2.34 -15.23
N ALA A 75 -1.39 -3.20 -14.51
CA ALA A 75 -1.51 -4.61 -14.84
C ALA A 75 -2.12 -4.85 -16.22
N LEU A 76 -3.20 -4.15 -16.56
CA LEU A 76 -3.85 -4.24 -17.88
C LEU A 76 -2.93 -3.77 -19.01
N LYS A 77 -2.11 -2.74 -18.76
CA LYS A 77 -1.07 -2.30 -19.70
C LYS A 77 -0.07 -3.42 -19.98
N MET A 78 0.31 -4.18 -18.95
CA MET A 78 1.28 -5.28 -19.03
C MET A 78 0.66 -6.63 -19.44
N GLY A 79 -0.64 -6.67 -19.73
CA GLY A 79 -1.35 -7.86 -20.20
C GLY A 79 -1.79 -8.82 -19.08
N TYR A 80 -2.00 -8.31 -17.88
CA TYR A 80 -2.50 -9.06 -16.73
C TYR A 80 -3.92 -8.64 -16.36
N LYS A 81 -4.73 -9.62 -15.97
CA LYS A 81 -5.94 -9.41 -15.18
C LYS A 81 -5.53 -9.44 -13.71
N SER A 82 -6.01 -8.48 -12.92
CA SER A 82 -5.69 -8.43 -11.49
C SER A 82 -6.96 -8.41 -10.66
N GLU A 83 -7.01 -9.24 -9.63
CA GLU A 83 -8.13 -9.34 -8.70
C GLU A 83 -7.67 -9.07 -7.27
N TYR A 84 -8.36 -8.17 -6.57
CA TYR A 84 -8.08 -7.88 -5.16
C TYR A 84 -8.45 -9.04 -4.24
N ARG A 85 -7.54 -9.37 -3.32
CA ARG A 85 -7.77 -10.33 -2.24
C ARG A 85 -7.27 -9.81 -0.91
N TYR A 86 -8.17 -9.82 0.07
CA TYR A 86 -7.86 -9.54 1.47
C TYR A 86 -7.05 -10.66 2.12
N TRP A 87 -6.35 -10.33 3.21
CA TRP A 87 -5.52 -11.28 3.95
C TRP A 87 -6.04 -11.42 5.40
N ILE A 88 -6.85 -12.44 5.64
CA ILE A 88 -7.52 -12.69 6.94
C ILE A 88 -6.51 -12.77 8.08
N ASN A 89 -5.43 -13.53 7.90
CA ASN A 89 -4.41 -13.68 8.93
C ASN A 89 -3.73 -12.34 9.24
N GLY A 90 -3.49 -11.52 8.20
CA GLY A 90 -3.03 -10.15 8.39
C GLY A 90 -3.99 -9.34 9.25
N PHE A 91 -5.30 -9.42 9.01
CA PHE A 91 -6.30 -8.70 9.80
C PHE A 91 -6.32 -9.16 11.26
N LEU A 92 -6.25 -10.47 11.51
CA LEU A 92 -6.19 -10.99 12.88
C LEU A 92 -4.92 -10.51 13.59
N ILE A 93 -3.76 -10.55 12.92
CA ILE A 93 -2.51 -10.02 13.47
C ILE A 93 -2.63 -8.52 13.76
N SER A 94 -3.23 -7.75 12.86
CA SER A 94 -3.44 -6.30 13.02
C SER A 94 -4.27 -6.00 14.27
N LEU A 95 -5.37 -6.75 14.46
CA LEU A 95 -6.23 -6.62 15.63
C LEU A 95 -5.51 -7.03 16.92
N ILE A 96 -4.78 -8.13 16.92
CA ILE A 96 -4.00 -8.54 18.11
C ILE A 96 -2.97 -7.47 18.48
N VAL A 97 -2.23 -6.95 17.49
CA VAL A 97 -1.20 -5.92 17.72
C VAL A 97 -1.80 -4.62 18.22
N VAL A 98 -2.96 -4.18 17.67
CA VAL A 98 -3.58 -2.92 18.13
C VAL A 98 -4.05 -3.02 19.58
N PHE A 99 -4.61 -4.16 19.99
CA PHE A 99 -5.00 -4.37 21.39
C PHE A 99 -3.80 -4.47 22.32
N LEU A 100 -2.74 -5.19 21.93
CA LEU A 100 -1.53 -5.35 22.76
C LEU A 100 -0.73 -4.05 22.91
N THR A 101 -0.83 -3.14 21.95
CA THR A 101 -0.08 -1.88 21.95
C THR A 101 -0.94 -0.68 22.31
N GLU A 102 -2.19 -0.90 22.73
CA GLU A 102 -3.14 0.18 23.04
C GLU A 102 -3.31 1.20 21.88
N GLY A 103 -3.12 0.74 20.64
CA GLY A 103 -3.15 1.58 19.45
C GLY A 103 -1.92 2.44 19.19
N HIS A 104 -0.82 2.29 19.94
CA HIS A 104 0.42 3.03 19.67
C HIS A 104 1.11 2.58 18.38
N PHE A 105 0.98 1.31 18.01
CA PHE A 105 1.53 0.78 16.78
C PHE A 105 0.40 0.27 15.87
N PRO A 106 -0.17 1.15 15.01
CA PRO A 106 -1.32 0.80 14.19
C PRO A 106 -0.88 0.02 12.94
N LEU A 107 -0.41 -1.22 13.15
CA LEU A 107 -0.04 -2.14 12.09
C LEU A 107 -1.30 -2.64 11.39
N PHE A 108 -1.44 -2.37 10.10
CA PHE A 108 -2.49 -2.99 9.28
C PHE A 108 -1.94 -3.46 7.94
N PHE A 109 -2.65 -4.39 7.31
CA PHE A 109 -2.29 -4.91 5.99
C PHE A 109 -3.33 -4.52 4.95
N THR A 110 -2.87 -4.03 3.81
CA THR A 110 -3.72 -3.52 2.73
C THR A 110 -4.35 -4.62 1.88
N GLY A 111 -3.95 -5.88 2.04
CA GLY A 111 -4.28 -6.98 1.12
C GLY A 111 -3.32 -7.06 -0.07
N SER A 112 -3.67 -7.84 -1.10
CA SER A 112 -2.82 -8.05 -2.28
C SER A 112 -3.64 -8.19 -3.57
N LEU A 113 -3.00 -7.93 -4.71
CA LEU A 113 -3.57 -8.26 -6.02
C LEU A 113 -3.05 -9.63 -6.49
N TRP A 114 -3.97 -10.41 -7.04
CA TRP A 114 -3.68 -11.66 -7.71
C TRP A 114 -3.66 -11.45 -9.21
N HIS A 115 -2.57 -11.84 -9.87
CA HIS A 115 -2.32 -11.55 -11.26
C HIS A 115 -2.46 -12.80 -12.12
N GLU A 116 -3.39 -12.76 -13.07
CA GLU A 116 -3.59 -13.78 -14.09
C GLU A 116 -3.16 -13.23 -15.45
N VAL A 117 -2.36 -13.99 -16.20
CA VAL A 117 -1.94 -13.58 -17.54
C VAL A 117 -3.12 -13.63 -18.49
N ILE A 118 -3.31 -12.61 -19.32
CA ILE A 118 -4.28 -12.63 -20.43
C ILE A 118 -3.52 -12.96 -21.72
N PRO A 119 -3.58 -14.21 -22.23
CA PRO A 119 -2.76 -14.61 -23.38
C PRO A 119 -2.99 -13.76 -24.63
N LYS A 120 -4.24 -13.32 -24.84
CA LYS A 120 -4.64 -12.46 -25.97
C LYS A 120 -3.95 -11.09 -25.98
N LEU A 121 -3.50 -10.58 -24.82
CA LEU A 121 -2.83 -9.28 -24.72
C LEU A 121 -1.31 -9.37 -24.81
N ARG A 122 -0.76 -10.58 -24.97
CA ARG A 122 0.68 -10.87 -25.01
C ARG A 122 1.11 -11.51 -26.34
N VAL A 123 0.43 -11.19 -27.42
CA VAL A 123 0.85 -11.61 -28.76
C VAL A 123 2.21 -10.95 -29.08
N GLY A 124 3.22 -11.74 -29.43
CA GLY A 124 4.59 -11.26 -29.66
C GLY A 124 5.47 -11.14 -28.41
N VAL A 125 4.96 -11.49 -27.22
CA VAL A 125 5.72 -11.49 -25.95
C VAL A 125 5.83 -12.93 -25.43
N PHE A 126 6.92 -13.24 -24.72
CA PHE A 126 7.18 -14.55 -24.12
C PHE A 126 5.99 -15.08 -23.31
N ARG A 127 5.58 -16.33 -23.58
CA ARG A 127 4.35 -16.96 -23.04
C ARG A 127 4.54 -17.74 -21.75
N GLY A 128 5.76 -17.83 -21.21
CA GLY A 128 6.09 -18.64 -20.04
C GLY A 128 5.66 -18.03 -18.69
N GLY A 129 4.36 -17.80 -18.53
CA GLY A 129 3.78 -17.39 -17.25
C GLY A 129 3.98 -15.92 -16.88
N ALA A 130 3.85 -15.64 -15.58
CA ALA A 130 3.94 -14.28 -15.06
C ALA A 130 5.39 -13.89 -14.79
N LYS A 131 5.90 -12.91 -15.53
CA LYS A 131 7.25 -12.37 -15.34
C LYS A 131 7.32 -11.59 -14.02
N HIS A 132 8.23 -11.96 -13.12
CA HIS A 132 8.38 -11.29 -11.82
C HIS A 132 8.66 -9.79 -11.95
N LYS A 133 9.46 -9.38 -12.95
CA LYS A 133 9.71 -7.95 -13.23
C LYS A 133 8.42 -7.18 -13.51
N ASP A 134 7.49 -7.76 -14.26
CA ASP A 134 6.23 -7.09 -14.57
C ASP A 134 5.35 -6.98 -13.31
N ILE A 135 5.27 -8.07 -12.53
CA ILE A 135 4.54 -8.07 -11.26
C ILE A 135 5.14 -7.05 -10.29
N GLY A 136 6.47 -6.91 -10.22
CA GLY A 136 7.13 -5.91 -9.37
C GLY A 136 6.78 -4.48 -9.77
N ILE A 137 6.70 -4.18 -11.08
CA ILE A 137 6.28 -2.85 -11.58
C ILE A 137 4.81 -2.58 -11.24
N ILE A 138 3.95 -3.58 -11.44
CA ILE A 138 2.52 -3.50 -11.06
C ILE A 138 2.41 -3.23 -9.57
N ALA A 139 3.09 -4.02 -8.74
CA ALA A 139 3.13 -3.88 -7.30
C ALA A 139 3.55 -2.46 -6.90
N PHE A 140 4.70 -1.99 -7.37
CA PHE A 140 5.25 -0.67 -7.03
C PHE A 140 4.31 0.51 -7.38
N SER A 141 3.49 0.38 -8.42
CA SER A 141 2.62 1.49 -8.86
C SER A 141 1.59 1.94 -7.82
N GLY A 142 1.19 1.06 -6.89
CA GLY A 142 0.27 1.39 -5.79
C GLY A 142 0.91 2.29 -4.72
N PRO A 143 1.99 1.85 -4.05
CA PRO A 143 2.71 2.69 -3.10
C PRO A 143 3.18 4.00 -3.74
N LEU A 144 3.59 3.97 -5.01
CA LEU A 144 4.00 5.16 -5.74
C LEU A 144 2.88 6.20 -5.84
N ILE A 145 1.64 5.82 -6.21
CA ILE A 145 0.55 6.80 -6.29
C ILE A 145 0.24 7.41 -4.92
N ASN A 146 0.34 6.63 -3.85
CA ASN A 146 0.14 7.14 -2.50
C ASN A 146 1.18 8.18 -2.11
N ILE A 147 2.47 7.92 -2.37
CA ILE A 147 3.56 8.87 -2.11
C ILE A 147 3.38 10.14 -2.93
N LEU A 148 2.99 10.02 -4.21
CA LEU A 148 2.71 11.17 -5.08
C LEU A 148 1.55 12.01 -4.54
N LEU A 149 0.46 11.37 -4.11
CA LEU A 149 -0.67 12.07 -3.50
C LEU A 149 -0.27 12.79 -2.21
N VAL A 150 0.58 12.20 -1.38
CA VAL A 150 1.14 12.88 -0.20
C VAL A 150 1.99 14.08 -0.62
N GLY A 151 2.85 13.94 -1.64
CA GLY A 151 3.64 15.04 -2.18
C GLY A 151 2.80 16.22 -2.69
N LEU A 152 1.60 15.94 -3.22
CA LEU A 152 0.65 16.97 -3.65
C LEU A 152 -0.11 17.63 -2.49
N LEU A 153 -0.44 16.86 -1.46
CA LEU A 153 -1.19 17.36 -0.28
C LEU A 153 -0.29 18.08 0.73
N ALA A 154 0.99 17.73 0.77
CA ALA A 154 1.98 18.27 1.69
C ALA A 154 2.08 19.82 1.67
N PRO A 155 2.23 20.50 0.52
CA PRO A 155 2.25 21.96 0.47
C PRO A 155 0.95 22.60 0.95
N ILE A 156 -0.20 21.97 0.69
CA ILE A 156 -1.52 22.44 1.12
C ILE A 156 -1.64 22.33 2.64
N TYR A 157 -1.14 21.24 3.21
CA TYR A 157 -1.08 21.07 4.67
C TYR A 157 -0.17 22.12 5.32
N LEU A 158 1.02 22.37 4.78
CA LEU A 158 1.92 23.41 5.31
C LEU A 158 1.29 24.81 5.30
N ALA A 159 0.42 25.09 4.33
CA ALA A 159 -0.24 26.40 4.22
C ALA A 159 -1.47 26.55 5.14
N THR A 160 -2.13 25.45 5.51
CA THR A 160 -3.42 25.48 6.22
C THR A 160 -3.37 24.91 7.63
N GLU A 161 -2.37 24.09 7.94
CA GLU A 161 -2.21 23.35 9.19
C GLU A 161 -3.46 22.57 9.62
N SER A 162 -4.29 22.16 8.66
CA SER A 162 -5.54 21.48 8.94
C SER A 162 -5.31 20.06 9.48
N SER A 163 -5.89 19.77 10.66
CA SER A 163 -5.88 18.42 11.27
C SER A 163 -6.48 17.35 10.35
N PHE A 164 -7.46 17.72 9.52
CA PHE A 164 -8.04 16.81 8.54
C PHE A 164 -7.03 16.41 7.45
N LEU A 165 -6.26 17.37 6.92
CA LEU A 165 -5.21 17.08 5.94
C LEU A 165 -4.07 16.27 6.55
N HIS A 166 -3.73 16.53 7.81
CA HIS A 166 -2.77 15.72 8.55
C HIS A 166 -3.22 14.25 8.62
N SER A 167 -4.48 14.01 8.98
CA SER A 167 -5.07 12.65 9.01
C SER A 167 -5.02 11.96 7.64
N ILE A 168 -5.32 12.70 6.56
CA ILE A 168 -5.22 12.18 5.19
C ILE A 168 -3.78 11.78 4.85
N ILE A 169 -2.80 12.67 5.11
CA ILE A 169 -1.39 12.42 4.83
C ILE A 169 -0.89 11.22 5.63
N PHE A 170 -1.22 11.16 6.92
CA PHE A 170 -0.87 10.07 7.82
C PHE A 170 -1.37 8.72 7.31
N VAL A 171 -2.66 8.60 7.02
CA VAL A 171 -3.25 7.35 6.50
C VAL A 171 -2.59 6.94 5.18
N ASN A 172 -2.41 7.88 4.26
CA ASN A 172 -1.88 7.58 2.93
C ASN A 172 -0.40 7.11 2.97
N LEU A 173 0.41 7.72 3.84
CA LEU A 173 1.79 7.28 4.12
C LEU A 173 1.82 5.88 4.74
N LEU A 174 0.93 5.59 5.70
CA LEU A 174 0.86 4.26 6.30
C LEU A 174 0.43 3.19 5.30
N ILE A 175 -0.53 3.46 4.41
CA ILE A 175 -0.89 2.56 3.31
C ILE A 175 0.35 2.30 2.43
N ALA A 176 1.14 3.33 2.11
CA ALA A 176 2.33 3.19 1.28
C ALA A 176 3.41 2.31 1.95
N ILE A 177 3.71 2.52 3.24
CA ILE A 177 4.72 1.71 3.95
C ILE A 177 4.23 0.27 4.13
N PHE A 178 3.02 0.07 4.66
CA PHE A 178 2.57 -1.26 5.02
C PHE A 178 2.30 -2.15 3.80
N SER A 179 1.94 -1.57 2.66
CA SER A 179 1.89 -2.32 1.40
C SER A 179 3.28 -2.76 0.93
N LEU A 180 4.34 -1.99 1.21
CA LEU A 180 5.73 -2.33 0.88
C LEU A 180 6.39 -3.32 1.85
N LEU A 181 5.76 -3.73 2.95
CA LEU A 181 6.34 -4.78 3.80
C LEU A 181 6.45 -6.10 3.02
N PRO A 182 7.62 -6.77 2.95
CA PRO A 182 7.83 -7.94 2.12
C PRO A 182 7.34 -9.22 2.79
N LEU A 183 6.03 -9.32 3.00
CA LEU A 183 5.41 -10.42 3.73
C LEU A 183 4.72 -11.45 2.83
N PRO A 184 4.91 -12.76 3.10
CA PRO A 184 4.18 -13.83 2.45
C PRO A 184 2.72 -13.87 2.91
N THR A 185 1.76 -13.94 1.98
CA THR A 185 0.35 -14.09 2.34
C THR A 185 -0.02 -15.57 2.39
N PHE A 186 -0.24 -16.09 3.59
CA PHE A 186 -0.75 -17.44 3.81
C PHE A 186 -2.29 -17.41 3.86
N GLU A 187 -2.94 -18.13 2.96
CA GLU A 187 -4.41 -18.34 3.00
C GLU A 187 -4.75 -19.59 3.84
N LYS A 188 -3.84 -20.56 3.91
CA LYS A 188 -3.88 -21.74 4.79
C LYS A 188 -2.50 -21.93 5.39
N LEU A 189 -2.40 -22.53 6.59
CA LEU A 189 -1.16 -22.70 7.37
C LEU A 189 0.06 -23.28 6.59
N ARG A 190 -0.15 -23.90 5.43
CA ARG A 190 0.93 -24.50 4.62
C ARG A 190 0.92 -24.15 3.13
N GLN A 191 0.02 -23.29 2.65
CA GLN A 191 -0.09 -22.99 1.21
C GLN A 191 0.27 -21.52 0.94
N PHE A 192 1.45 -21.33 0.37
CA PHE A 192 1.87 -20.05 -0.19
C PHE A 192 1.13 -19.82 -1.51
N LYS A 193 0.34 -18.75 -1.56
CA LYS A 193 -0.53 -18.45 -2.71
C LYS A 193 -0.27 -17.06 -3.30
N GLY A 194 0.56 -16.25 -2.64
CA GLY A 194 0.87 -14.90 -3.08
C GLY A 194 1.70 -14.13 -2.06
N GLY A 195 1.96 -12.87 -2.38
CA GLY A 195 2.68 -11.93 -1.55
C GLY A 195 1.97 -10.60 -1.44
N THR A 196 2.36 -9.86 -0.41
CA THR A 196 2.19 -8.41 -0.37
C THR A 196 2.92 -7.73 -1.54
N THR A 197 2.57 -6.48 -1.80
CA THR A 197 3.22 -5.64 -2.81
C THR A 197 4.73 -5.56 -2.60
N GLY A 198 5.17 -5.41 -1.35
CA GLY A 198 6.58 -5.46 -0.98
C GLY A 198 7.29 -6.75 -1.40
N LEU A 199 6.65 -7.91 -1.18
CA LEU A 199 7.26 -9.20 -1.50
C LEU A 199 7.45 -9.36 -3.01
N TYR A 200 6.47 -8.95 -3.81
CA TYR A 200 6.59 -8.99 -5.27
C TYR A 200 7.70 -8.08 -5.78
N LEU A 201 7.86 -6.89 -5.20
CA LEU A 201 8.95 -5.98 -5.56
C LEU A 201 10.30 -6.55 -5.16
N PHE A 202 10.41 -7.13 -3.95
CA PHE A 202 11.63 -7.78 -3.47
C PHE A 202 12.08 -8.95 -4.36
N ILE A 203 11.14 -9.80 -4.78
CA ILE A 203 11.42 -10.91 -5.71
C ILE A 203 11.81 -10.38 -7.10
N ALA A 204 11.19 -9.29 -7.56
CA ALA A 204 11.50 -8.71 -8.86
C ALA A 204 12.89 -8.07 -8.91
N SER A 205 13.27 -7.35 -7.85
CA SER A 205 14.58 -6.71 -7.71
C SER A 205 14.83 -6.27 -6.27
N ARG A 206 15.79 -6.91 -5.59
CA ARG A 206 16.12 -6.65 -4.18
C ARG A 206 16.62 -5.22 -3.95
N TRP A 207 17.52 -4.73 -4.80
CA TRP A 207 18.08 -3.38 -4.65
C TRP A 207 17.05 -2.28 -4.90
N VAL A 208 16.15 -2.47 -5.89
CA VAL A 208 15.02 -1.54 -6.13
C VAL A 208 14.06 -1.57 -4.96
N PHE A 209 13.79 -2.75 -4.39
CA PHE A 209 12.98 -2.85 -3.18
C PHE A 209 13.59 -2.04 -2.02
N VAL A 210 14.89 -2.20 -1.74
CA VAL A 210 15.57 -1.43 -0.68
C VAL A 210 15.46 0.07 -0.95
N LEU A 211 15.71 0.51 -2.18
CA LEU A 211 15.59 1.92 -2.56
C LEU A 211 14.19 2.46 -2.27
N VAL A 212 13.16 1.78 -2.76
CA VAL A 212 11.77 2.21 -2.63
C VAL A 212 11.32 2.17 -1.17
N PHE A 213 11.60 1.09 -0.46
CA PHE A 213 11.19 0.91 0.93
C PHE A 213 11.86 1.94 1.84
N VAL A 214 13.18 2.11 1.75
CA VAL A 214 13.92 3.07 2.57
C VAL A 214 13.54 4.50 2.23
N THR A 215 13.38 4.85 0.94
CA THR A 215 12.91 6.19 0.55
C THR A 215 11.53 6.48 1.13
N THR A 216 10.61 5.52 1.04
CA THR A 216 9.24 5.69 1.57
C THR A 216 9.26 5.83 3.10
N LEU A 217 10.03 4.97 3.78
CA LEU A 217 10.17 5.01 5.23
C LEU A 217 10.79 6.32 5.70
N ALA A 218 11.89 6.75 5.08
CA ALA A 218 12.55 8.01 5.39
C ALA A 218 11.61 9.21 5.14
N TYR A 219 10.85 9.19 4.04
CA TYR A 219 9.87 10.22 3.74
C TYR A 219 8.77 10.29 4.81
N THR A 220 8.25 9.15 5.25
CA THR A 220 7.27 9.12 6.33
C THR A 220 7.84 9.62 7.65
N VAL A 221 9.05 9.21 8.01
CA VAL A 221 9.71 9.66 9.26
C VAL A 221 9.94 11.17 9.23
N LEU A 222 10.41 11.72 8.10
CA LEU A 222 10.62 13.17 7.95
C LEU A 222 9.32 13.96 8.09
N ILE A 223 8.22 13.47 7.49
CA ILE A 223 6.93 14.15 7.60
C ILE A 223 6.34 14.02 9.00
N LEU A 224 6.24 12.80 9.54
CA LEU A 224 5.51 12.55 10.77
C LEU A 224 6.25 12.99 12.03
N LEU A 225 7.59 12.91 12.05
CA LEU A 225 8.38 13.25 13.24
C LEU A 225 9.02 14.63 13.15
N ALA A 226 9.48 15.04 11.96
CA ALA A 226 10.21 16.30 11.79
C ALA A 226 9.39 17.41 11.12
N ASN A 227 8.19 17.11 10.61
CA ASN A 227 7.37 18.02 9.81
C ASN A 227 8.13 18.61 8.59
N VAL A 228 9.09 17.84 8.04
CA VAL A 228 9.92 18.24 6.90
C VAL A 228 9.45 17.54 5.63
N PHE A 229 8.89 18.31 4.69
CA PHE A 229 8.37 17.80 3.42
C PHE A 229 9.44 17.79 2.32
N SER A 230 10.52 17.03 2.53
CA SER A 230 11.62 16.94 1.56
C SER A 230 11.75 15.54 0.97
N TYR A 231 11.17 15.35 -0.21
CA TYR A 231 11.36 14.12 -0.99
C TYR A 231 12.82 13.94 -1.42
N ILE A 232 13.56 15.04 -1.66
CA ILE A 232 14.96 15.00 -2.08
C ILE A 232 15.84 14.37 -0.98
N ILE A 233 15.63 14.76 0.28
CA ILE A 233 16.38 14.19 1.41
C ILE A 233 16.03 12.70 1.58
N ALA A 234 14.74 12.35 1.51
CA ALA A 234 14.31 10.95 1.60
C ALA A 234 14.93 10.08 0.48
N LEU A 235 14.97 10.59 -0.75
CA LEU A 235 15.57 9.92 -1.89
C LEU A 235 17.08 9.78 -1.74
N ALA A 236 17.76 10.82 -1.23
CA ALA A 236 19.20 10.76 -0.97
C ALA A 236 19.54 9.67 0.08
N ILE A 237 18.79 9.61 1.18
CA ILE A 237 18.92 8.55 2.20
C ILE A 237 18.68 7.17 1.56
N GLY A 238 17.63 7.04 0.74
CA GLY A 238 17.35 5.82 -0.01
C GLY A 238 18.50 5.38 -0.90
N ILE A 239 19.03 6.27 -1.74
CA ILE A 239 20.15 6.00 -2.66
C ILE A 239 21.39 5.57 -1.88
N ILE A 240 21.79 6.33 -0.85
CA ILE A 240 22.96 6.00 -0.02
C ILE A 240 22.81 4.60 0.57
N THR A 241 21.65 4.30 1.16
CA THR A 241 21.38 3.00 1.78
C THR A 241 21.39 1.87 0.76
N THR A 242 20.83 2.07 -0.43
CA THR A 242 20.86 1.08 -1.51
C THR A 242 22.26 0.82 -2.02
N VAL A 243 23.09 1.86 -2.16
CA VAL A 243 24.50 1.73 -2.56
C VAL A 243 25.27 0.91 -1.53
N VAL A 244 25.10 1.22 -0.23
CA VAL A 244 25.69 0.44 0.86
C VAL A 244 25.22 -1.01 0.82
N TYR A 245 23.91 -1.25 0.66
CA TYR A 245 23.35 -2.59 0.56
C TYR A 245 23.95 -3.39 -0.61
N TYR A 246 24.07 -2.76 -1.78
CA TYR A 246 24.63 -3.39 -2.98
C TYR A 246 26.07 -3.87 -2.75
N PHE A 247 26.93 -3.02 -2.19
CA PHE A 247 28.33 -3.39 -1.91
C PHE A 247 28.50 -4.43 -0.79
N VAL A 248 27.60 -4.45 0.19
CA VAL A 248 27.71 -5.39 1.32
C VAL A 248 27.19 -6.79 0.97
N TYR A 249 26.08 -6.86 0.23
CA TYR A 249 25.31 -8.10 0.05
C TYR A 249 25.23 -8.62 -1.39
N GLU A 250 25.25 -7.76 -2.40
CA GLU A 250 24.98 -8.17 -3.80
C GLU A 250 26.26 -8.26 -4.65
N SER A 251 27.31 -7.50 -4.32
CA SER A 251 28.59 -7.54 -5.04
C SER A 251 29.52 -8.69 -4.64
N LYS A 252 29.10 -9.54 -3.70
CA LYS A 252 29.83 -10.73 -3.25
C LYS A 252 29.22 -11.97 -3.89
#